data_AF-A0A098AYX7-F1
#
_entry.id   AF-A0A098AYX7-F1
#
_cell.length_a   1.000
_cell.length_b   1.000
_cell.length_c   1.000
_cell.angle_alpha   90.00
_cell.angle_beta   90.00
_cell.angle_gamma   90.00
#
_symmetry.space_group_name_H-M   'P 1'
#
loop_
_entity.id
_entity.type
_entity.pdbx_description
1 polymer ?
#
loop_
_entity_poly.entity_id
_entity_poly.type
_entity_poly.pdbx_seq_one_letter_code
_entity_poly.pdbx_strand_id
1 'polypeptide(L)' 'MPEYMLERAELYIVPEPKTKNRTHQTTRWKQVAMGNDLEALQSYAVTYKGTDSLSLRIIDRELNVIVKI' A
#
# COMPACT_ATOMS: atom_id res chain seq x y z
N MET A 1 3.50 -19.98 2.10
CA MET A 1 3.66 -18.53 1.85
C MET A 1 2.28 -17.91 1.87
N PRO A 2 2.12 -16.69 2.41
CA PRO A 2 0.81 -16.07 2.51
C PRO A 2 0.19 -15.81 1.13
N GLU A 3 -1.11 -16.03 1.00
CA GLU A 3 -1.83 -15.88 -0.28
C GLU A 3 -2.13 -14.43 -0.64
N TYR A 4 -2.27 -13.56 0.37
CA TYR A 4 -2.63 -12.16 0.20
C TYR A 4 -1.71 -11.23 0.99
N MET A 5 -1.51 -10.04 0.46
CA MET A 5 -0.75 -8.97 1.10
C MET A 5 -1.54 -7.66 1.09
N LEU A 6 -1.57 -6.97 2.24
CA LEU A 6 -2.09 -5.62 2.35
C LEU A 6 -0.94 -4.63 2.23
N GLU A 7 -1.09 -3.64 1.35
CA GLU A 7 -0.13 -2.57 1.13
C GLU A 7 -0.77 -1.20 1.31
N ARG A 8 0.03 -0.26 1.83
CA ARG A 8 -0.34 1.15 1.96
C ARG A 8 0.43 2.01 0.97
N ALA A 9 -0.25 3.02 0.45
CA ALA A 9 0.38 4.12 -0.26
C ALA A 9 1.19 4.97 0.72
N GLU A 10 2.50 5.07 0.51
CA GLU A 10 3.39 5.94 1.27
C GLU A 10 4.09 6.90 0.33
N LEU A 11 4.18 8.16 0.78
CA LEU A 11 4.80 9.20 0.00
C LEU A 11 6.30 8.94 -0.13
N TYR A 12 6.78 8.91 -1.35
CA TYR A 12 8.19 8.73 -1.66
C TYR A 12 8.71 9.93 -2.45
N ILE A 13 9.60 10.68 -1.82
CA ILE A 13 10.32 11.77 -2.45
C ILE A 13 11.53 11.17 -3.17
N VAL A 14 11.57 11.31 -4.50
CA VAL A 14 12.74 10.90 -5.28
C VAL A 14 13.85 11.93 -5.04
N PRO A 15 15.00 11.54 -4.47
CA PRO A 15 16.12 12.46 -4.32
C PRO A 15 16.74 12.70 -5.68
N GLU A 16 16.46 13.85 -6.29
CA GLU A 16 17.14 14.27 -7.52
C GLU A 16 18.45 15.02 -7.19
N PRO A 17 19.53 14.81 -7.96
CA PRO A 17 20.67 15.72 -7.91
C PRO A 17 20.17 17.15 -8.18
N LYS A 18 20.78 18.15 -7.51
CA LYS A 18 20.35 19.57 -7.40
C LYS A 18 20.27 20.36 -8.72
N THR A 19 19.97 19.72 -9.84
CA THR A 19 19.94 20.29 -11.19
C THR A 19 18.57 20.85 -11.57
N LYS A 20 17.47 20.46 -10.91
CA LYS A 20 16.13 20.99 -11.17
C LYS A 20 15.31 21.12 -9.88
N ASN A 21 14.67 22.27 -9.68
CA ASN A 21 13.73 22.55 -8.57
C ASN A 21 12.39 21.80 -8.75
N ARG A 22 12.42 20.49 -8.98
CA ARG A 22 11.23 19.65 -9.05
C ARG A 22 11.41 18.46 -8.14
N THR A 23 10.91 18.58 -6.91
CA THR A 23 10.71 17.43 -6.05
C THR A 23 9.66 16.54 -6.72
N HIS A 24 10.09 15.47 -7.40
CA HIS A 24 9.16 14.49 -7.95
C HIS A 24 8.59 13.66 -6.80
N GLN A 25 7.36 14.00 -6.40
CA GLN A 25 6.59 13.27 -5.39
C GLN A 25 5.95 12.07 -6.08
N THR A 26 6.35 10.88 -5.68
CA THR A 26 5.76 9.62 -6.15
C THR A 26 5.21 8.85 -4.96
N THR A 27 4.36 7.86 -5.23
CA THR A 27 3.82 6.98 -4.18
C THR A 27 4.49 5.62 -4.31
N ARG A 28 4.98 5.07 -3.20
CA ARG A 28 5.41 3.67 -3.11
C ARG A 28 4.41 2.89 -2.27
N TRP A 29 4.21 1.63 -2.63
CA TRP A 29 3.39 0.72 -1.86
C TRP A 29 4.27 0.02 -0.85
N LYS A 30 3.91 0.14 0.43
CA LYS A 30 4.60 -0.52 1.53
C LYS A 30 3.71 -1.59 2.12
N GLN A 31 4.24 -2.78 2.23
CA GLN A 31 3.55 -3.91 2.84
C GLN A 31 3.28 -3.64 4.33
N VAL A 32 2.04 -3.87 4.74
CA VAL A 32 1.56 -3.67 6.12
C VAL A 32 1.27 -5.00 6.80
N ALA A 33 0.58 -5.91 6.10
CA ALA A 33 0.17 -7.21 6.65
C ALA A 33 0.15 -8.28 5.55
N MET A 34 0.16 -9.55 5.97
CA MET A 34 -0.02 -10.71 5.09
C MET A 34 -0.94 -11.72 5.73
N GLY A 35 -1.64 -12.50 4.92
CA GLY A 35 -2.52 -13.55 5.41
C GLY A 35 -2.99 -14.48 4.29
N ASN A 36 -3.63 -15.57 4.69
CA ASN A 36 -4.29 -16.48 3.75
C ASN A 36 -5.79 -16.19 3.63
N ASP A 37 -6.33 -15.33 4.50
CA ASP A 37 -7.74 -15.01 4.57
C ASP A 37 -7.97 -13.56 4.11
N LEU A 38 -8.70 -13.41 3.01
CA LEU A 38 -9.03 -12.13 2.40
C LEU A 38 -9.97 -11.29 3.29
N GLU A 39 -10.96 -11.91 3.93
CA GLU A 39 -11.95 -11.18 4.74
C GLU A 39 -11.33 -10.63 6.02
N ALA A 40 -10.45 -11.42 6.65
CA ALA A 40 -9.68 -10.98 7.80
C ALA A 40 -8.77 -9.79 7.44
N LEU A 41 -8.11 -9.83 6.28
CA LEU A 41 -7.27 -8.74 5.78
C LEU A 41 -8.06 -7.47 5.44
N GLN A 42 -9.25 -7.60 4.86
CA GLN A 42 -10.14 -6.47 4.61
C GLN A 42 -10.62 -5.83 5.92
N SER A 43 -11.06 -6.64 6.88
CA SER A 43 -11.48 -6.17 8.20
C SER A 43 -10.34 -5.43 8.90
N TYR A 44 -9.13 -5.99 8.87
CA TYR A 44 -7.93 -5.34 9.38
C TYR A 44 -7.63 -4.03 8.63
N ALA A 45 -7.77 -4.00 7.31
CA ALA A 45 -7.54 -2.80 6.51
C ALA A 45 -8.49 -1.65 6.87
N VAL A 46 -9.77 -1.94 7.13
CA VAL A 46 -10.74 -0.95 7.59
C VAL A 46 -10.34 -0.39 8.97
N THR A 47 -9.95 -1.26 9.90
CA THR A 47 -9.46 -0.83 11.23
C THR A 47 -8.15 -0.02 11.11
N TYR A 48 -7.23 -0.46 10.24
CA TYR A 48 -5.93 0.17 10.03
C TYR A 48 -6.04 1.54 9.36
N LYS A 49 -6.96 1.70 8.41
CA LYS A 49 -7.24 2.99 7.77
C LYS A 49 -7.70 4.04 8.79
N GLY A 50 -8.45 3.61 9.80
CA GLY A 50 -8.94 4.51 10.86
C GLY A 50 -9.71 5.69 10.27
N THR A 51 -9.43 6.91 10.75
CA THR A 51 -9.96 8.17 10.19
C THR A 51 -9.08 8.76 9.08
N ASP A 52 -7.92 8.18 8.83
CA ASP A 52 -6.95 8.74 7.89
C ASP A 52 -7.33 8.40 6.45
N SER A 53 -7.02 9.32 5.54
CA SER A 53 -7.23 9.14 4.10
C SER A 53 -6.14 8.26 3.46
N LEU A 54 -5.77 7.17 4.12
CA LEU A 54 -4.77 6.23 3.60
C LEU A 54 -5.36 5.46 2.42
N SER A 55 -4.64 5.43 1.31
CA SER A 55 -4.96 4.53 0.20
C SER A 55 -4.35 3.16 0.48
N LEU A 56 -5.19 2.13 0.55
CA LEU A 56 -4.77 0.75 0.80
C LEU A 56 -5.11 -0.12 -0.41
N ARG A 57 -4.35 -1.19 -0.59
CA ARG A 57 -4.68 -2.24 -1.57
C ARG A 57 -4.35 -3.61 -1.04
N ILE A 58 -5.16 -4.59 -1.43
CA ILE A 58 -4.86 -6.01 -1.19
C ILE A 58 -4.45 -6.62 -2.53
N ILE A 59 -3.29 -7.27 -2.53
CA ILE A 59 -2.76 -8.01 -3.67
C ILE A 59 -2.71 -9.50 -3.37
N ASP A 60 -2.83 -10.31 -4.40
CA ASP A 60 -2.59 -11.75 -4.32
C ASP A 60 -1.09 -12.09 -4.43
N ARG A 61 -0.79 -13.38 -4.37
CA ARG A 61 0.55 -13.93 -4.57
C ARG A 61 1.12 -13.68 -5.97
N GLU A 62 0.27 -13.50 -6.96
CA GLU A 62 0.65 -13.19 -8.35
C GLU A 62 0.81 -11.67 -8.60
N LEU A 63 0.69 -10.85 -7.54
CA LEU A 63 0.76 -9.38 -7.55
C LEU A 63 -0.42 -8.70 -8.25
N ASN A 64 -1.54 -9.40 -8.46
CA ASN A 64 -2.78 -8.83 -8.95
C ASN A 64 -3.48 -8.06 -7.83
N VAL A 65 -4.02 -6.89 -8.14
CA VAL A 65 -4.81 -6.10 -7.19
C VAL A 65 -6.22 -6.66 -7.12
N ILE A 66 -6.61 -7.17 -5.95
CA ILE A 66 -7.94 -7.72 -5.72
C ILE A 66 -8.88 -6.63 -5.22
N VAL A 67 -8.41 -5.81 -4.28
CA VAL A 67 -9.22 -4.80 -3.61
C VAL A 67 -8.43 -3.50 -3.47
N LYS A 68 -9.10 -2.37 -3.72
CA LYS A 68 -8.62 -1.02 -3.40
C LYS A 68 -9.55 -0.40 -2.35
N ILE A 69 -8.98 0.14 -1.29
CA ILE A 69 -9.69 0.68 -0.12
C ILE A 69 -9.24 2.11 0.15
#